data_AF-A0A562V0K0-F1
#
_entry.id   AF-A0A562V0K0-F1
#
_cell.length_a   1.000
_cell.length_b   1.000
_cell.length_c   1.000
_cell.angle_alpha   90.00
_cell.angle_beta   90.00
_cell.angle_gamma   90.00
#
_symmetry.space_group_name_H-M   'P 1'
#
loop_
_entity.id
_entity.type
_entity.pdbx_description
1 polymer ?
#
loop_
_entity_poly.entity_id
_entity_poly.type
_entity_poly.pdbx_seq_one_letter_code
_entity_poly.pdbx_strand_id
1 'polypeptide(L)'
;MRFIPSLVGAAAAIVTLTGCTGDGPDTTTTDATGSPAQQPTTEPEPEVFRESIGLFRTTDPATADLVAVLDTGDVALDLTLHVTDEVVETTEPVNGPAGSVNLWFFFDEGEDNFLTLNIPEAALTIGDIEKQDGLSTLRGTFSVEPSSGSDVDYVLTQTGDVPEATTTDEVKCGEEEAFIADAETLAGDPAAYATIREHWVDSPRMWWAVKATAHSIAEYGDFSDSMAVACAIYVP
;
A
#
# COMPACT_ATOMS: atom_id res chain seq x y z
N MET A 1 48.40 -4.50 -24.54
CA MET A 1 49.35 -3.46 -24.07
C MET A 1 48.60 -2.55 -23.10
N ARG A 2 49.15 -2.41 -21.88
CA ARG A 2 48.94 -1.36 -20.83
C ARG A 2 47.50 -1.12 -20.32
N PHE A 3 47.13 -1.49 -19.10
CA PHE A 3 47.47 -0.99 -17.73
C PHE A 3 46.61 0.20 -17.23
N ILE A 4 45.59 -0.16 -16.42
CA ILE A 4 45.07 0.34 -15.12
C ILE A 4 44.61 1.82 -14.90
N PRO A 5 43.89 2.14 -13.78
CA PRO A 5 42.58 2.77 -13.80
C PRO A 5 42.62 4.14 -13.06
N SER A 6 41.48 4.72 -12.71
CA SER A 6 41.44 5.75 -11.66
C SER A 6 40.30 5.51 -10.69
N LEU A 7 40.73 5.38 -9.44
CA LEU A 7 40.00 5.29 -8.18
C LEU A 7 39.61 6.69 -7.68
N VAL A 8 38.91 6.69 -6.54
CA VAL A 8 38.73 7.76 -5.52
C VAL A 8 37.38 8.47 -5.61
N GLY A 9 36.55 8.52 -4.56
CA GLY A 9 36.75 8.05 -3.19
C GLY A 9 35.50 8.21 -2.33
N ALA A 10 35.38 7.34 -1.33
CA ALA A 10 34.41 7.40 -0.25
C ALA A 10 34.85 8.43 0.81
N ALA A 11 33.90 9.16 1.38
CA ALA A 11 34.10 9.97 2.57
C ALA A 11 33.20 9.43 3.70
N ALA A 12 33.82 8.74 4.65
CA ALA A 12 33.24 8.41 5.94
C ALA A 12 33.54 9.56 6.92
N ALA A 13 32.53 10.11 7.57
CA ALA A 13 32.71 11.06 8.66
C ALA A 13 32.69 10.32 10.00
N ILE A 14 33.85 10.28 10.66
CA ILE A 14 34.02 9.88 12.06
C ILE A 14 33.96 11.17 12.90
N VAL A 15 33.06 11.24 13.89
CA VAL A 15 33.10 12.28 14.92
C VAL A 15 33.52 11.63 16.24
N THR A 16 34.73 11.94 16.68
CA THR A 16 35.29 11.58 17.99
C THR A 16 34.98 12.63 19.06
N LEU A 17 34.70 12.13 20.27
CA LEU A 17 34.52 12.87 21.53
C LEU A 17 35.75 13.72 21.94
N THR A 18 35.49 14.84 22.62
CA THR A 18 36.41 15.44 23.59
C THR A 18 35.65 15.88 24.84
N GLY A 19 36.08 15.37 25.98
CA GLY A 19 35.56 15.73 27.30
C GLY A 19 36.20 16.98 27.90
N CYS A 20 35.61 17.46 28.99
CA CYS A 20 36.24 18.39 29.93
C CYS A 20 36.05 17.85 31.36
N THR A 21 37.16 17.56 32.01
CA THR A 21 37.33 17.35 33.45
C THR A 21 37.59 18.70 34.14
N GLY A 22 36.97 18.93 35.29
CA GLY A 22 37.26 20.05 36.19
C GLY A 22 36.80 19.71 37.61
N ASP A 23 37.76 19.69 38.55
CA ASP A 23 37.62 19.23 39.95
C ASP A 23 37.46 20.38 40.96
N GLY A 24 36.56 20.19 41.95
CA GLY A 24 36.65 20.68 43.35
C GLY A 24 35.78 21.88 43.81
N PRO A 25 35.45 22.02 45.12
CA PRO A 25 34.91 21.03 46.07
C PRO A 25 33.68 21.51 46.91
N ASP A 26 32.90 20.53 47.41
CA ASP A 26 31.92 20.44 48.53
C ASP A 26 31.14 21.67 49.08
N THR A 27 29.78 21.60 49.07
CA THR A 27 28.93 21.53 50.29
C THR A 27 27.41 21.30 50.03
N THR A 28 26.84 20.29 50.69
CA THR A 28 25.46 20.12 51.24
C THR A 28 24.20 20.16 50.36
N THR A 29 23.65 18.95 50.15
CA THR A 29 22.24 18.50 50.34
C THR A 29 21.09 19.29 49.70
N THR A 30 20.48 18.71 48.66
CA THR A 30 19.01 18.59 48.56
C THR A 30 18.64 17.42 47.65
N ASP A 31 17.72 16.58 48.13
CA ASP A 31 17.10 15.51 47.37
C ASP A 31 16.54 16.01 46.04
N ALA A 32 16.97 15.39 44.95
CA ALA A 32 16.21 15.32 43.72
C ALA A 32 16.50 13.96 43.09
N THR A 33 15.73 12.96 43.49
CA THR A 33 15.54 11.73 42.72
C THR A 33 14.82 12.10 41.41
N GLY A 34 15.53 12.77 40.51
CA GLY A 34 15.14 12.90 39.12
C GLY A 34 15.57 11.62 38.42
N SER A 35 14.70 10.61 38.38
CA SER A 35 14.80 9.63 37.31
C SER A 35 14.89 10.40 35.99
N PRO A 36 15.82 10.08 35.09
CA PRO A 36 15.74 10.61 33.74
C PRO A 36 14.34 10.28 33.25
N ALA A 37 13.55 11.30 32.90
CA ALA A 37 12.32 11.05 32.17
C ALA A 37 12.75 10.25 30.95
N GLN A 38 12.34 8.99 30.87
CA GLN A 38 12.39 8.24 29.63
C GLN A 38 11.55 9.05 28.66
N GLN A 39 12.22 9.84 27.84
CA GLN A 39 11.62 10.38 26.64
C GLN A 39 11.06 9.15 25.93
N PRO A 40 9.74 9.06 25.68
CA PRO A 40 9.21 7.94 24.91
C PRO A 40 10.00 7.95 23.60
N THR A 41 10.81 6.91 23.39
CA THR A 41 11.32 6.58 22.08
C THR A 41 10.10 6.15 21.30
N THR A 42 9.35 7.13 20.78
CA THR A 42 8.36 6.87 19.75
C THR A 42 9.19 6.44 18.55
N GLU A 43 9.27 5.13 18.39
CA GLU A 43 9.67 4.54 17.11
C GLU A 43 8.82 5.22 16.03
N PRO A 44 9.42 5.72 14.94
CA PRO A 44 8.65 6.35 13.87
C PRO A 44 7.56 5.37 13.42
N GLU A 45 6.32 5.85 13.38
CA GLU A 45 5.22 5.04 12.87
C GLU A 45 5.56 4.60 11.44
N PRO A 46 5.30 3.32 11.10
CA PRO A 46 5.58 2.83 9.76
C PRO A 46 4.77 3.65 8.74
N GLU A 47 5.42 4.00 7.63
CA GLU A 47 4.74 4.64 6.51
C GLU A 47 3.66 3.70 5.97
N VAL A 48 2.42 4.18 5.93
CA VAL A 48 1.29 3.38 5.43
C VAL A 48 1.28 3.42 3.92
N PHE A 49 1.43 2.26 3.28
CA PHE A 49 1.25 2.09 1.85
C PHE A 49 -0.24 2.16 1.52
N ARG A 50 -0.63 3.27 0.88
CA ARG A 50 -2.01 3.58 0.48
C ARG A 50 -2.15 3.50 -1.01
N GLU A 51 -3.00 2.61 -1.50
CA GLU A 51 -3.14 2.41 -2.93
C GLU A 51 -4.44 1.68 -3.29
N SER A 52 -4.89 1.85 -4.53
CA SER A 52 -6.06 1.15 -5.05
C SER A 52 -5.62 0.05 -5.99
N ILE A 53 -5.79 -1.21 -5.63
CA ILE A 53 -5.36 -2.37 -6.42
C ILE A 53 -6.57 -3.02 -7.09
N GLY A 54 -6.36 -3.68 -8.24
CA GLY A 54 -7.38 -4.56 -8.84
C GLY A 54 -7.62 -4.33 -10.32
N LEU A 55 -6.60 -3.87 -11.05
CA LEU A 55 -6.70 -3.71 -12.49
C LEU A 55 -5.72 -4.67 -13.14
N PHE A 56 -4.42 -4.39 -13.22
CA PHE A 56 -3.49 -5.30 -13.93
C PHE A 56 -2.05 -5.12 -13.45
N ARG A 57 -1.36 -6.17 -12.98
CA ARG A 57 0.01 -6.02 -12.40
C ARG A 57 1.05 -5.49 -13.39
N THR A 58 0.94 -5.83 -14.67
CA THR A 58 1.93 -5.43 -15.70
C THR A 58 1.83 -3.96 -16.08
N THR A 59 0.65 -3.35 -15.94
CA THR A 59 0.39 -1.96 -16.33
C THR A 59 0.07 -1.04 -15.15
N ASP A 60 -0.17 -1.56 -13.95
CA ASP A 60 -0.39 -0.79 -12.73
C ASP A 60 0.88 -0.73 -11.87
N PRO A 61 1.60 0.41 -11.86
CA PRO A 61 2.80 0.61 -11.04
C PRO A 61 2.60 0.27 -9.55
N ALA A 62 1.39 0.46 -9.03
CA ALA A 62 1.02 0.11 -7.67
C ALA A 62 1.39 -1.32 -7.26
N THR A 63 1.32 -2.25 -8.20
CA THR A 63 1.50 -3.66 -7.87
C THR A 63 2.98 -4.01 -7.67
N ALA A 64 3.87 -3.38 -8.44
CA ALA A 64 5.31 -3.52 -8.23
C ALA A 64 5.73 -2.89 -6.89
N ASP A 65 5.14 -1.74 -6.55
CA ASP A 65 5.38 -1.07 -5.28
C ASP A 65 4.85 -1.90 -4.10
N LEU A 66 3.67 -2.51 -4.22
CA LEU A 66 3.13 -3.42 -3.22
C LEU A 66 4.09 -4.60 -2.96
N VAL A 67 4.60 -5.24 -4.01
CA VAL A 67 5.56 -6.35 -3.86
C VAL A 67 6.84 -5.89 -3.17
N ALA A 68 7.37 -4.73 -3.56
CA ALA A 68 8.55 -4.16 -2.92
C ALA A 68 8.34 -3.87 -1.42
N VAL A 69 7.12 -3.45 -1.03
CA VAL A 69 6.73 -3.27 0.36
C VAL A 69 6.60 -4.61 1.08
N LEU A 70 5.94 -5.60 0.49
CA LEU A 70 5.78 -6.94 1.09
C LEU A 70 7.13 -7.64 1.37
N ASP A 71 8.14 -7.42 0.52
CA ASP A 71 9.48 -7.98 0.69
C ASP A 71 10.25 -7.40 1.89
N THR A 72 9.75 -6.34 2.56
CA THR A 72 10.40 -5.78 3.77
C THR A 72 10.11 -6.57 5.05
N GLY A 73 9.11 -7.45 5.04
CA GLY A 73 8.74 -8.30 6.17
C GLY A 73 7.66 -7.71 7.06
N ASP A 74 7.76 -6.46 7.52
CA ASP A 74 6.68 -5.80 8.27
C ASP A 74 6.16 -4.59 7.50
N VAL A 75 4.84 -4.48 7.37
CA VAL A 75 4.18 -3.50 6.49
C VAL A 75 2.94 -2.88 7.13
N ALA A 76 2.64 -1.64 6.75
CA ALA A 76 1.40 -0.97 7.07
C ALA A 76 0.62 -0.74 5.76
N LEU A 77 -0.58 -1.31 5.64
CA LEU A 77 -1.36 -1.32 4.40
C LEU A 77 -2.73 -0.66 4.61
N ASP A 78 -3.18 0.08 3.62
CA ASP A 78 -4.56 0.58 3.47
C ASP A 78 -4.88 0.55 1.97
N LEU A 79 -5.37 -0.60 1.52
CA LEU A 79 -5.57 -0.91 0.11
C LEU A 79 -7.06 -0.93 -0.24
N THR A 80 -7.46 -0.18 -1.26
CA THR A 80 -8.78 -0.36 -1.90
C THR A 80 -8.68 -1.40 -2.99
N LEU A 81 -9.49 -2.45 -2.92
CA LEU A 81 -9.38 -3.63 -3.77
C LEU A 81 -10.66 -3.80 -4.57
N HIS A 82 -10.55 -3.95 -5.89
CA HIS A 82 -11.68 -4.46 -6.68
C HIS A 82 -11.76 -5.98 -6.57
N VAL A 83 -12.75 -6.45 -5.82
CA VAL A 83 -13.04 -7.84 -5.49
C VAL A 83 -14.24 -8.31 -6.29
N THR A 84 -13.99 -9.20 -7.26
CA THR A 84 -15.03 -10.06 -7.86
C THR A 84 -15.03 -11.42 -7.16
N ASP A 85 -16.08 -12.23 -7.33
CA ASP A 85 -16.13 -13.59 -6.76
C ASP A 85 -14.96 -14.47 -7.25
N GLU A 86 -14.30 -14.13 -8.36
CA GLU A 86 -13.10 -14.80 -8.88
C GLU A 86 -11.82 -14.40 -8.12
N VAL A 87 -11.81 -13.23 -7.46
CA VAL A 87 -10.65 -12.67 -6.73
C VAL A 87 -10.54 -13.23 -5.31
N VAL A 88 -11.64 -13.72 -4.73
CA VAL A 88 -11.69 -14.26 -3.36
C VAL A 88 -12.11 -15.72 -3.39
N GLU A 89 -11.15 -16.61 -3.14
CA GLU A 89 -11.45 -18.01 -2.88
C GLU A 89 -11.45 -18.27 -1.37
N THR A 90 -12.64 -18.44 -0.79
CA THR A 90 -12.81 -18.91 0.59
C THR A 90 -12.71 -20.44 0.64
N THR A 91 -11.53 -20.99 0.33
CA THR A 91 -11.24 -22.39 0.68
C THR A 91 -10.77 -22.47 2.12
N GLU A 92 -10.93 -23.63 2.78
CA GLU A 92 -10.08 -23.90 3.95
C GLU A 92 -8.63 -23.64 3.52
N PRO A 93 -7.90 -22.75 4.21
CA PRO A 93 -6.67 -22.23 3.68
C PRO A 93 -5.68 -23.39 3.50
N VAL A 94 -5.33 -23.68 2.24
CA VAL A 94 -4.46 -24.80 1.89
C VAL A 94 -3.08 -24.64 2.56
N ASN A 95 -2.67 -23.40 2.86
CA ASN A 95 -1.40 -23.06 3.49
C ASN A 95 -1.46 -21.85 4.48
N GLY A 96 -2.65 -21.47 4.97
CA GLY A 96 -2.84 -20.29 5.83
C GLY A 96 -3.52 -20.60 7.17
N PRO A 97 -3.49 -19.68 8.16
CA PRO A 97 -4.20 -19.86 9.43
C PRO A 97 -5.72 -19.86 9.22
N ALA A 98 -6.46 -20.60 10.06
CA ALA A 98 -7.92 -20.64 9.99
C ALA A 98 -8.53 -19.22 10.09
N GLY A 99 -9.52 -18.91 9.24
CA GLY A 99 -10.10 -17.56 9.13
C GLY A 99 -9.30 -16.60 8.25
N SER A 100 -8.48 -17.14 7.34
CA SER A 100 -7.83 -16.37 6.27
C SER A 100 -8.53 -16.59 4.92
N VAL A 101 -8.37 -15.62 4.03
CA VAL A 101 -8.83 -15.67 2.64
C VAL A 101 -7.65 -15.45 1.70
N ASN A 102 -7.71 -16.07 0.52
CA ASN A 102 -6.74 -15.83 -0.54
C ASN A 102 -7.29 -14.73 -1.46
N LEU A 103 -6.51 -13.66 -1.61
CA LEU A 103 -6.71 -12.62 -2.60
C LEU A 103 -5.85 -12.91 -3.81
N TRP A 104 -6.47 -12.96 -4.99
CA TRP A 104 -5.81 -13.22 -6.26
C TRP A 104 -5.79 -11.95 -7.11
N PHE A 105 -4.61 -11.43 -7.42
CA PHE A 105 -4.45 -10.33 -8.37
C PHE A 105 -4.08 -10.90 -9.74
N PHE A 106 -4.99 -10.78 -10.71
CA PHE A 106 -4.83 -11.31 -12.07
C PHE A 106 -3.93 -10.42 -12.95
N PHE A 107 -3.26 -11.04 -13.92
CA PHE A 107 -2.35 -10.38 -14.87
C PHE A 107 -2.84 -10.66 -16.29
N ASP A 108 -2.73 -9.69 -17.19
CA ASP A 108 -3.14 -9.83 -18.60
C ASP A 108 -2.32 -10.87 -19.40
N GLU A 109 -1.21 -11.38 -18.84
CA GLU A 109 -0.27 -12.27 -19.53
C GLU A 109 -0.49 -13.78 -19.28
N GLY A 110 -1.67 -14.18 -18.78
CA GLY A 110 -2.11 -15.59 -18.71
C GLY A 110 -2.28 -16.15 -17.30
N GLU A 111 -2.93 -17.32 -17.22
CA GLU A 111 -3.43 -17.98 -15.99
C GLU A 111 -2.35 -18.31 -14.93
N ASP A 112 -1.06 -18.21 -15.26
CA ASP A 112 0.06 -18.63 -14.41
C ASP A 112 0.81 -17.48 -13.72
N ASN A 113 0.44 -16.23 -13.97
CA ASN A 113 1.04 -15.07 -13.31
C ASN A 113 -0.04 -14.39 -12.46
N PHE A 114 -0.07 -14.70 -11.17
CA PHE A 114 -0.90 -14.03 -10.17
C PHE A 114 -0.02 -13.60 -8.98
N LEU A 115 -0.48 -12.60 -8.23
CA LEU A 115 0.03 -12.30 -6.90
C LEU A 115 -1.05 -12.82 -5.98
N THR A 116 -0.71 -13.82 -5.18
CA THR A 116 -1.64 -14.38 -4.21
C THR A 116 -1.23 -14.02 -2.81
N LEU A 117 -2.10 -13.30 -2.12
CA LEU A 117 -1.95 -12.94 -0.72
C LEU A 117 -2.91 -13.75 0.13
N ASN A 118 -2.40 -14.49 1.11
CA ASN A 118 -3.23 -15.04 2.17
C ASN A 118 -3.34 -14.00 3.29
N ILE A 119 -4.54 -13.50 3.54
CA ILE A 119 -4.80 -12.43 4.51
C ILE A 119 -5.81 -12.86 5.57
N PRO A 120 -5.80 -12.28 6.77
CA PRO A 120 -6.85 -12.51 7.76
C PRO A 120 -8.18 -11.94 7.24
N GLU A 121 -9.25 -12.73 7.23
CA GLU A 121 -10.57 -12.29 6.75
C GLU A 121 -11.07 -11.07 7.53
N ALA A 122 -10.79 -11.01 8.83
CA ALA A 122 -11.16 -9.89 9.69
C ALA A 122 -10.44 -8.56 9.35
N ALA A 123 -9.31 -8.61 8.64
CA ALA A 123 -8.60 -7.42 8.17
C ALA A 123 -9.19 -6.87 6.85
N LEU A 124 -10.03 -7.67 6.19
CA LEU A 124 -10.74 -7.28 4.97
C LEU A 124 -12.10 -6.71 5.36
N THR A 125 -12.24 -5.40 5.25
CA THR A 125 -13.57 -4.78 5.30
C THR A 125 -14.17 -4.88 3.89
N ILE A 126 -14.95 -5.93 3.67
CA ILE A 126 -15.91 -5.97 2.56
C ILE A 126 -17.00 -4.99 2.98
N GLY A 127 -17.23 -3.94 2.19
CA GLY A 127 -18.19 -2.88 2.54
C GLY A 127 -19.51 -3.48 3.06
N ASP A 128 -20.07 -2.87 4.12
CA ASP A 128 -21.21 -3.34 4.93
C ASP A 128 -22.57 -3.49 4.18
N ILE A 129 -22.55 -3.71 2.87
CA ILE A 129 -23.73 -3.85 2.02
C ILE A 129 -23.47 -4.98 0.98
N GLU A 130 -23.91 -6.19 1.33
CA GLU A 130 -24.23 -7.27 0.39
C GLU A 130 -23.27 -7.58 -0.79
N LYS A 131 -21.95 -7.73 -0.68
CA LYS A 131 -21.13 -8.22 -1.83
C LYS A 131 -21.30 -7.42 -3.16
N GLN A 132 -22.01 -6.29 -3.19
CA GLN A 132 -22.64 -5.77 -4.42
C GLN A 132 -21.89 -4.62 -5.07
N ASP A 133 -20.86 -4.07 -4.42
CA ASP A 133 -20.17 -2.88 -4.94
C ASP A 133 -18.79 -3.16 -5.54
N GLY A 134 -18.37 -4.43 -5.58
CA GLY A 134 -17.10 -4.87 -6.16
C GLY A 134 -15.84 -4.28 -5.52
N LEU A 135 -15.92 -3.36 -4.54
CA LEU A 135 -14.77 -2.70 -3.93
C LEU A 135 -14.73 -2.95 -2.41
N SER A 136 -13.58 -3.42 -1.91
CA SER A 136 -13.31 -3.71 -0.49
C SER A 136 -12.04 -2.99 -0.01
N THR A 137 -11.80 -2.96 1.30
CA THR A 137 -10.58 -2.35 1.87
C THR A 137 -9.82 -3.36 2.74
N LEU A 138 -8.54 -3.57 2.45
CA LEU A 138 -7.60 -4.27 3.34
C LEU A 138 -6.81 -3.23 4.14
N ARG A 139 -6.94 -3.24 5.47
CA ARG A 139 -6.34 -2.22 6.32
C ARG A 139 -5.71 -2.82 7.57
N GLY A 140 -4.49 -2.39 7.91
CA GLY A 140 -3.83 -2.79 9.14
C GLY A 140 -2.30 -2.73 9.07
N THR A 141 -1.65 -3.11 10.16
CA THR A 141 -0.23 -3.50 10.13
C THR A 141 -0.14 -5.01 10.05
N PHE A 142 0.83 -5.51 9.28
CA PHE A 142 1.00 -6.92 9.00
C PHE A 142 2.46 -7.32 9.10
N SER A 143 2.70 -8.50 9.67
CA SER A 143 3.92 -9.25 9.42
C SER A 143 3.71 -10.14 8.19
N VAL A 144 4.70 -10.19 7.33
CA VAL A 144 4.67 -10.78 5.99
C VAL A 144 5.68 -11.90 5.92
N GLU A 145 5.22 -13.09 5.58
CA GLU A 145 6.07 -14.24 5.33
C GLU A 145 5.93 -14.67 3.86
N PRO A 146 7.04 -14.79 3.10
CA PRO A 146 6.97 -15.42 1.79
C PRO A 146 6.56 -16.88 1.97
N SER A 147 5.55 -17.31 1.24
CA SER A 147 5.08 -18.69 1.31
C SER A 147 6.02 -19.60 0.53
N SER A 148 6.28 -20.79 1.10
CA SER A 148 7.04 -21.84 0.43
C SER A 148 6.17 -22.75 -0.46
N GLY A 149 4.86 -22.52 -0.51
CA GLY A 149 3.89 -23.26 -1.32
C GLY A 149 3.75 -22.70 -2.74
N SER A 150 3.22 -23.50 -3.67
CA SER A 150 3.03 -23.11 -5.07
C SER A 150 1.86 -22.15 -5.33
N ASP A 151 0.95 -22.01 -4.35
CA ASP A 151 -0.37 -21.43 -4.60
C ASP A 151 -0.56 -20.05 -3.92
N VAL A 152 0.37 -19.64 -3.05
CA VAL A 152 0.35 -18.38 -2.31
C VAL A 152 1.75 -17.79 -2.33
N ASP A 153 1.89 -16.51 -2.66
CA ASP A 153 3.18 -15.80 -2.65
C ASP A 153 3.53 -15.29 -1.25
N TYR A 154 2.56 -14.66 -0.58
CA TYR A 154 2.76 -14.07 0.75
C TYR A 154 1.64 -14.43 1.71
N VAL A 155 1.99 -14.69 2.96
CA VAL A 155 1.07 -14.84 4.09
C VAL A 155 1.19 -13.60 4.97
N LEU A 156 0.07 -12.94 5.22
CA LEU A 156 -0.02 -11.76 6.06
C LEU A 156 -0.64 -12.13 7.41
N THR A 157 0.02 -11.76 8.49
CA THR A 157 -0.51 -11.86 9.85
C THR A 157 -0.74 -10.45 10.38
N GLN A 158 -1.99 -10.11 10.69
CA GLN A 158 -2.31 -8.78 11.23
C GLN A 158 -1.69 -8.63 12.63
N THR A 159 -0.91 -7.56 12.80
CA THR A 159 -0.23 -7.20 14.06
C THR A 159 -0.85 -6.00 14.75
N GLY A 160 -1.72 -5.26 14.07
CA GLY A 160 -2.41 -4.09 14.60
C GLY A 160 -3.18 -3.33 13.53
N ASP A 161 -3.60 -2.12 13.89
CA ASP A 161 -4.42 -1.25 13.04
C ASP A 161 -3.60 -0.06 12.55
N VAL A 162 -4.02 0.53 11.43
CA VAL A 162 -3.52 1.82 10.95
C VAL A 162 -4.63 2.86 11.06
N PRO A 163 -4.29 4.16 11.23
CA PRO A 163 -5.28 5.22 11.22
C PRO A 163 -6.04 5.27 9.90
N GLU A 164 -7.36 5.38 9.99
CA GLU A 164 -8.22 5.63 8.84
C GLU A 164 -7.89 6.97 8.19
N ALA A 165 -7.69 6.95 6.87
CA ALA A 165 -7.56 8.16 6.08
C ALA A 165 -8.95 8.79 5.85
N THR A 166 -9.01 10.11 5.92
CA THR A 166 -10.20 10.83 5.43
C THR A 166 -10.25 10.71 3.91
N THR A 167 -11.37 10.21 3.37
CA THR A 167 -11.59 10.15 1.93
C THR A 167 -12.58 11.20 1.44
N THR A 168 -12.46 11.57 0.17
CA THR A 168 -13.33 12.54 -0.51
C THR A 168 -14.11 11.90 -1.65
N ASP A 169 -14.34 10.59 -1.60
CA ASP A 169 -14.99 9.83 -2.68
C ASP A 169 -16.35 10.40 -3.08
N GLU A 170 -17.21 10.76 -2.10
CA GLU A 170 -18.51 11.38 -2.38
C GLU A 170 -18.40 12.70 -3.16
N VAL A 171 -17.40 13.53 -2.83
CA VAL A 171 -17.16 14.81 -3.51
C VAL A 171 -16.63 14.55 -4.92
N LYS A 172 -15.68 13.63 -5.05
CA LYS A 172 -15.02 13.26 -6.30
C LYS A 172 -15.95 12.55 -7.28
N CYS A 173 -17.02 11.93 -6.81
CA CYS A 173 -18.12 11.43 -7.65
C CYS A 173 -18.85 12.53 -8.44
N GLY A 174 -18.67 13.81 -8.09
CA GLY A 174 -19.18 14.94 -8.88
C GLY A 174 -18.21 15.48 -9.95
N GLU A 175 -16.99 14.94 -10.04
CA GLU A 175 -15.91 15.46 -10.91
C GLU A 175 -15.78 14.68 -12.23
N GLU A 176 -16.89 14.41 -12.92
CA GLU A 176 -16.94 13.60 -14.14
C GLU A 176 -16.00 14.11 -15.26
N GLU A 177 -15.97 15.42 -15.51
CA GLU A 177 -15.10 16.00 -16.54
C GLU A 177 -13.61 15.76 -16.25
N ALA A 178 -13.21 15.85 -14.99
CA ALA A 178 -11.83 15.62 -14.58
C ALA A 178 -11.48 14.12 -14.60
N PHE A 179 -12.42 13.27 -14.17
CA PHE A 179 -12.31 11.82 -14.28
C PHE A 179 -12.05 11.38 -15.73
N ILE A 180 -12.83 11.89 -16.68
CA ILE A 180 -12.67 11.59 -18.11
C ILE A 180 -11.29 12.03 -18.60
N ALA A 181 -10.91 13.28 -18.34
CA ALA A 181 -9.66 13.85 -18.82
C ALA A 181 -8.42 13.11 -18.27
N ASP A 182 -8.47 12.72 -16.99
CA ASP A 182 -7.39 11.99 -16.34
C ASP A 182 -7.32 10.53 -16.83
N ALA A 183 -8.46 9.87 -17.04
CA ALA A 183 -8.48 8.52 -17.61
C ALA A 183 -7.91 8.51 -19.04
N GLU A 184 -8.30 9.46 -19.89
CA GLU A 184 -7.74 9.61 -21.24
C GLU A 184 -6.23 9.90 -21.21
N THR A 185 -5.81 10.78 -20.30
CA THR A 185 -4.39 11.12 -20.14
C THR A 185 -3.58 9.91 -19.71
N LEU A 186 -4.06 9.15 -18.72
CA LEU A 186 -3.37 7.95 -18.25
C LEU A 186 -3.36 6.84 -19.30
N ALA A 187 -4.43 6.71 -20.11
CA ALA A 187 -4.49 5.76 -21.22
C ALA A 187 -3.45 6.07 -22.31
N GLY A 188 -3.28 7.37 -22.64
CA GLY A 188 -2.33 7.82 -23.65
C GLY A 188 -0.88 7.96 -23.13
N ASP A 189 -0.71 8.18 -21.84
CA ASP A 189 0.58 8.40 -21.18
C ASP A 189 0.63 7.75 -19.78
N PRO A 190 1.03 6.47 -19.70
CA PRO A 190 1.22 5.78 -18.42
C PRO A 190 2.26 6.46 -17.49
N ALA A 191 3.15 7.30 -18.02
CA ALA A 191 4.12 8.03 -17.20
C ALA A 191 3.45 9.16 -16.38
N ALA A 192 2.21 9.54 -16.71
CA ALA A 192 1.41 10.49 -15.94
C ALA A 192 0.85 9.92 -14.62
N TYR A 193 1.06 8.62 -14.34
CA TYR A 193 0.53 7.92 -13.17
C TYR A 193 0.68 8.70 -11.87
N ALA A 194 1.90 9.13 -11.53
CA ALA A 194 2.16 9.81 -10.25
C ALA A 194 1.43 11.16 -10.16
N THR A 195 1.42 11.94 -11.25
CA THR A 195 0.74 13.24 -11.30
C THR A 195 -0.77 13.11 -11.22
N ILE A 196 -1.35 12.14 -11.93
CA ILE A 196 -2.79 11.90 -11.87
C ILE A 196 -3.16 11.31 -10.51
N ARG A 197 -2.36 10.40 -9.97
CA ARG A 197 -2.57 9.84 -8.63
C ARG A 197 -2.66 10.93 -7.57
N GLU A 198 -1.83 11.97 -7.62
CA GLU A 198 -1.93 13.10 -6.68
C GLU A 198 -3.31 13.79 -6.68
N HIS A 199 -4.02 13.75 -7.81
CA HIS A 199 -5.36 14.32 -7.93
C HIS A 199 -6.46 13.44 -7.29
N TRP A 200 -6.23 12.12 -7.21
CA TRP A 200 -7.23 11.14 -6.73
C TRP A 200 -6.80 10.39 -5.46
N VAL A 201 -5.64 10.70 -4.88
CA VAL A 201 -5.06 9.96 -3.74
C VAL A 201 -5.94 9.97 -2.48
N ASP A 202 -6.75 11.01 -2.30
CA ASP A 202 -7.74 11.15 -1.23
C ASP A 202 -9.10 10.51 -1.58
N SER A 203 -9.24 9.94 -2.77
CA SER A 203 -10.44 9.25 -3.23
C SER A 203 -10.07 7.90 -3.84
N PRO A 204 -9.73 6.90 -3.01
CA PRO A 204 -9.20 5.64 -3.49
C PRO A 204 -10.20 4.85 -4.34
N ARG A 205 -11.52 5.06 -4.19
CA ARG A 205 -12.52 4.43 -5.07
C ARG A 205 -12.50 5.05 -6.46
N MET A 206 -12.43 6.38 -6.54
CA MET A 206 -12.33 7.08 -7.82
C MET A 206 -10.97 6.87 -8.48
N TRP A 207 -9.91 6.77 -7.69
CA TRP A 207 -8.59 6.45 -8.21
C TRP A 207 -8.56 5.08 -8.90
N TRP A 208 -9.18 4.07 -8.28
CA TRP A 208 -9.42 2.79 -8.96
C TRP A 208 -10.20 2.99 -10.26
N ALA A 209 -11.29 3.76 -10.25
CA ALA A 209 -12.11 3.96 -11.44
C ALA A 209 -11.34 4.65 -12.59
N VAL A 210 -10.48 5.63 -12.29
CA VAL A 210 -9.64 6.31 -13.28
C VAL A 210 -8.70 5.32 -13.94
N LYS A 211 -7.99 4.51 -13.14
CA LYS A 211 -7.10 3.47 -13.67
C LYS A 211 -7.87 2.45 -14.51
N ALA A 212 -9.06 2.06 -14.09
CA ALA A 212 -9.88 1.04 -14.76
C ALA A 212 -10.32 1.53 -16.14
N THR A 213 -10.75 2.78 -16.18
CA THR A 213 -11.21 3.46 -17.40
C THR A 213 -10.03 3.73 -18.33
N ALA A 214 -8.89 4.15 -17.79
CA ALA A 214 -7.68 4.36 -18.57
C ALA A 214 -7.24 3.07 -19.29
N HIS A 215 -7.25 1.94 -18.58
CA HIS A 215 -7.00 0.64 -19.20
C HIS A 215 -8.04 0.30 -20.27
N SER A 216 -9.33 0.50 -20.00
CA SER A 216 -10.40 0.24 -20.97
C SER A 216 -10.23 1.05 -22.27
N ILE A 217 -9.84 2.33 -22.15
CA ILE A 217 -9.55 3.20 -23.29
C ILE A 217 -8.33 2.69 -24.05
N ALA A 218 -7.25 2.32 -23.36
CA ALA A 218 -6.01 1.86 -23.98
C ALA A 218 -6.18 0.54 -24.74
N GLU A 219 -6.88 -0.43 -24.16
CA GLU A 219 -7.04 -1.78 -24.73
C GLU A 219 -8.22 -1.89 -25.69
N TYR A 220 -9.36 -1.28 -25.35
CA TYR A 220 -10.62 -1.48 -26.07
C TYR A 220 -11.14 -0.23 -26.78
N GLY A 221 -10.60 0.95 -26.48
CA GLY A 221 -11.03 2.22 -27.06
C GLY A 221 -12.37 2.74 -26.53
N ASP A 222 -12.87 2.19 -25.41
CA ASP A 222 -14.17 2.50 -24.82
C ASP A 222 -14.03 2.94 -23.37
N PHE A 223 -14.92 3.84 -22.93
CA PHE A 223 -15.06 4.22 -21.52
C PHE A 223 -15.80 3.13 -20.75
N SER A 224 -15.25 2.71 -19.61
CA SER A 224 -15.91 1.75 -18.71
C SER A 224 -16.90 2.44 -17.78
N ASP A 225 -17.85 1.67 -17.24
CA ASP A 225 -18.78 2.12 -16.20
C ASP A 225 -18.12 2.24 -14.80
N SER A 226 -16.80 2.29 -14.72
CA SER A 226 -16.05 2.20 -13.47
C SER A 226 -16.32 3.35 -12.51
N MET A 227 -16.62 4.56 -13.01
CA MET A 227 -17.06 5.67 -12.15
C MET A 227 -18.39 5.35 -11.47
N ALA A 228 -19.34 4.74 -12.18
CA ALA A 228 -20.62 4.34 -11.61
C ALA A 228 -20.42 3.29 -10.50
N VAL A 229 -19.52 2.33 -10.71
CA VAL A 229 -19.15 1.33 -9.68
C VAL A 229 -18.51 1.99 -8.46
N ALA A 230 -17.55 2.90 -8.65
CA ALA A 230 -16.92 3.61 -7.55
C ALA A 230 -17.93 4.43 -6.74
N CYS A 231 -18.91 5.06 -7.41
CA CYS A 231 -19.87 5.98 -6.83
C CYS A 231 -21.18 5.34 -6.34
N ALA A 232 -21.41 4.04 -6.57
CA ALA A 232 -22.67 3.36 -6.29
C ALA A 232 -23.17 3.55 -4.84
N ILE A 233 -22.26 3.64 -3.87
CA ILE A 233 -22.59 3.83 -2.45
C ILE A 233 -23.03 5.26 -2.07
N TYR A 234 -22.79 6.23 -2.96
CA TYR A 234 -23.11 7.64 -2.75
C TYR A 234 -24.33 8.11 -3.55
N VAL A 235 -24.78 7.30 -4.51
CA VAL A 235 -25.94 7.60 -5.36
C VAL A 235 -27.10 6.70 -4.92
N PRO A 236 -28.14 7.25 -4.26
CA PRO A 236 -29.28 6.48 -3.75
C PRO A 236 -30.24 5.96 -4.84
#